data_AF-A0A2E8RHI7-F1
#
_entry.id   AF-A0A2E8RHI7-F1
#
_cell.length_a   1.000
_cell.length_b   1.000
_cell.length_c   1.000
_cell.angle_alpha   90.00
_cell.angle_beta   90.00
_cell.angle_gamma   90.00
#
_symmetry.space_group_name_H-M   'P 1'
#
loop_
_entity.id
_entity.type
_entity.pdbx_description
1 polymer ?
#
loop_
_entity_poly.entity_id
_entity_poly.type
_entity_poly.pdbx_seq_one_letter_code
_entity_poly.pdbx_strand_id
1 'polypeptide(L)' 'MNDEELWPPIDEALLKRLDEIYPEKCPSTDEEDREIWHYVGARSVVRMLYSVYTDQNSTEI' A
#
# COMPACT_ATOMS: atom_id res chain seq x y z
N MET A 1 -14.12 -18.50 10.68
CA MET A 1 -13.17 -17.37 10.66
C MET A 1 -13.78 -16.29 11.53
N ASN A 2 -12.99 -15.64 12.39
CA ASN A 2 -13.49 -14.55 13.23
C ASN A 2 -13.57 -13.29 12.35
N ASP A 3 -14.70 -12.58 12.34
CA ASP A 3 -14.90 -11.40 11.49
C ASP A 3 -13.92 -10.26 11.85
N GLU A 4 -13.32 -10.30 13.04
CA GLU A 4 -12.29 -9.37 13.51
C GLU A 4 -10.92 -9.54 12.80
N GLU A 5 -10.71 -10.62 12.05
CA GLU A 5 -9.46 -10.88 11.31
C GLU A 5 -9.53 -10.41 9.85
N LEU A 6 -10.71 -9.96 9.37
CA LEU A 6 -10.91 -9.50 8.01
C LEU A 6 -10.60 -8.00 7.89
N TRP A 7 -9.91 -7.63 6.82
CA TRP A 7 -9.71 -6.22 6.50
C TRP A 7 -11.05 -5.52 6.23
N PRO A 8 -11.25 -4.29 6.72
CA PRO A 8 -12.39 -3.49 6.30
C PRO A 8 -12.36 -3.26 4.78
N PRO A 9 -13.51 -2.99 4.14
CA PRO A 9 -13.55 -2.63 2.72
C PRO A 9 -12.61 -1.46 2.44
N ILE A 10 -11.68 -1.66 1.51
CA ILE A 10 -10.74 -0.63 1.11
C ILE A 10 -11.35 0.19 -0.02
N ASP A 11 -11.27 1.51 0.08
CA ASP A 11 -11.76 2.44 -0.93
C ASP A 11 -10.68 2.76 -1.98
N GLU A 12 -11.06 2.77 -3.27
CA GLU A 12 -10.13 3.03 -4.37
C GLU A 12 -9.57 4.47 -4.33
N ALA A 13 -10.37 5.46 -3.92
CA ALA A 13 -9.91 6.85 -3.87
C ALA A 13 -8.88 7.05 -2.76
N LEU A 14 -9.01 6.34 -1.63
CA LEU A 14 -7.97 6.30 -0.60
C LEU A 14 -6.66 5.75 -1.15
N LEU A 15 -6.70 4.63 -1.88
CA LEU A 15 -5.50 4.02 -2.48
C LEU A 15 -4.82 4.95 -3.49
N LYS A 16 -5.59 5.59 -4.37
CA LYS A 16 -5.06 6.60 -5.30
C LYS A 16 -4.36 7.73 -4.56
N ARG A 17 -4.97 8.24 -3.49
CA ARG A 17 -4.37 9.33 -2.71
C ARG A 17 -3.08 8.91 -2.01
N LEU A 18 -3.02 7.68 -1.50
CA LEU A 18 -1.79 7.14 -0.90
C LEU A 18 -0.69 6.93 -1.93
N ASP A 19 -1.03 6.52 -3.15
CA ASP A 19 -0.10 6.35 -4.27
C ASP A 19 0.51 7.69 -4.72
N GLU A 20 -0.26 8.77 -4.69
CA GLU A 20 0.23 10.12 -4.96
C GLU A 20 1.19 10.62 -3.87
N ILE A 21 0.94 10.28 -2.60
CA ILE A 21 1.78 10.70 -1.46
C ILE A 21 3.07 9.87 -1.43
N TYR A 22 2.98 8.57 -1.69
CA TYR A 22 4.10 7.63 -1.66
C TYR A 22 4.23 6.89 -3.01
N PRO A 23 4.59 7.58 -4.10
CA PRO A 23 4.70 6.95 -5.41
C PRO A 23 5.77 5.85 -5.46
N GLU A 24 5.66 4.94 -6.42
CA GLU A 24 6.75 4.02 -6.72
C GLU A 24 7.97 4.83 -7.21
N LYS A 25 9.08 4.76 -6.47
CA LYS A 25 10.33 5.40 -6.87
C LYS A 25 11.54 4.57 -6.42
N CYS A 26 12.62 4.70 -7.17
CA CYS A 26 13.94 4.27 -6.71
C CYS A 26 14.53 5.39 -5.83
N PRO A 27 15.20 5.03 -4.73
CA PRO A 27 16.02 5.98 -3.99
C PRO A 27 17.12 6.57 -4.87
N SER A 28 17.41 7.85 -4.66
CA SER A 28 18.57 8.51 -5.24
C SER A 28 19.84 8.21 -4.43
N THR A 29 21.01 8.38 -5.05
CA THR A 29 22.31 8.10 -4.41
C THR A 29 22.69 9.07 -3.30
N ASP A 30 21.96 10.19 -3.19
CA ASP A 30 22.12 11.23 -2.19
C ASP A 30 21.07 11.17 -1.06
N GLU A 31 20.12 10.22 -1.09
CA GLU A 31 19.18 9.99 0.01
C GLU A 31 19.87 9.25 1.17
N GLU A 32 19.60 9.66 2.41
CA GLU A 32 20.13 9.00 3.60
C GLU A 32 19.42 7.66 3.84
N ASP A 33 20.15 6.62 4.25
CA ASP A 33 19.61 5.26 4.47
C ASP A 33 18.33 5.26 5.32
N ARG A 34 18.27 6.09 6.36
CA ARG A 34 17.11 6.17 7.26
C ARG A 34 15.85 6.66 6.52
N GLU A 35 16.00 7.63 5.63
CA GLU A 35 14.90 8.18 4.83
C GLU A 35 14.42 7.14 3.81
N ILE A 36 15.36 6.43 3.20
CA ILE A 36 15.09 5.32 2.29
C ILE A 36 14.24 4.25 3.00
N TRP A 37 14.67 3.78 4.17
CA TRP A 37 13.94 2.75 4.91
C TRP A 37 12.55 3.20 5.35
N HIS A 38 12.43 4.46 5.79
CA HIS A 38 11.14 5.02 6.14
C HIS A 38 10.18 5.04 4.94
N TYR A 39 10.66 5.52 3.79
CA TYR A 39 9.88 5.59 2.57
C TYR A 39 9.49 4.22 2.04
N VAL A 40 10.43 3.27 1.99
CA VAL A 40 10.19 1.88 1.57
C VAL A 40 9.13 1.23 2.47
N GLY A 41 9.18 1.48 3.78
CA GLY A 41 8.16 1.00 4.72
C GLY A 41 6.77 1.54 4.39
N ALA A 42 6.63 2.85 4.20
CA ALA A 42 5.36 3.47 3.80
C ALA A 42 4.84 2.89 2.46
N ARG A 43 5.73 2.78 1.45
CA ARG A 43 5.38 2.21 0.14
C ARG A 43 4.95 0.75 0.22
N SER A 44 5.58 -0.05 1.08
CA SER A 44 5.21 -1.44 1.32
C SER A 44 3.79 -1.57 1.86
N VAL A 45 3.36 -0.67 2.75
CA VAL A 45 1.99 -0.64 3.25
C VAL A 45 1.00 -0.34 2.12
N VAL A 46 1.29 0.64 1.27
CA VAL A 46 0.41 0.98 0.13
C VAL A 46 0.27 -0.21 -0.83
N ARG A 47 1.36 -0.93 -1.15
CA ARG A 47 1.31 -2.15 -1.97
C ARG A 47 0.46 -3.25 -1.34
N MET A 48 0.60 -3.48 -0.02
CA MET A 48 -0.21 -4.46 0.70
C MET A 48 -1.70 -4.11 0.62
N LEU A 49 -2.07 -2.85 0.83
CA LEU A 49 -3.47 -2.41 0.74
C LEU A 49 -4.04 -2.55 -0.67
N TYR A 50 -3.24 -2.33 -1.72
CA TYR A 50 -3.66 -2.64 -3.10
C TYR A 50 -3.92 -4.14 -3.30
N SER A 51 -3.11 -5.02 -2.71
CA SER A 51 -3.35 -6.47 -2.76
C SER A 51 -4.67 -6.82 -2.08
N VAL A 52 -4.90 -6.33 -0.86
CA VAL A 52 -6.15 -6.56 -0.13
C VAL A 52 -7.36 -6.03 -0.91
N TYR A 53 -7.28 -4.82 -1.47
CA TYR A 53 -8.34 -4.26 -2.31
C TYR A 53 -8.60 -5.13 -3.54
N THR A 54 -7.55 -5.61 -4.20
CA THR A 54 -7.66 -6.49 -5.35
C THR A 54 -8.35 -7.79 -4.96
N ASP A 55 -7.97 -8.40 -3.84
CA ASP A 55 -8.61 -9.62 -3.33
C ASP A 55 -10.09 -9.39 -2.97
N GLN A 56 -10.42 -8.26 -2.35
CA GLN A 56 -11.80 -7.88 -2.02
C GLN A 56 -12.69 -7.67 -3.25
N ASN A 57 -12.12 -7.20 -4.37
CA ASN A 57 -12.85 -6.88 -5.60
C ASN A 57 -12.70 -7.94 -6.71
N SER A 58 -11.81 -8.92 -6.52
CA SER A 58 -11.69 -10.06 -7.41
C SER A 58 -12.88 -10.97 -7.18
N THR A 59 -13.90 -10.80 -8.02
CA THR A 59 -15.02 -11.74 -8.10
C THR A 59 -14.46 -13.03 -8.68
N GLU A 60 -14.33 -14.10 -7.89
CA GLU A 60 -14.12 -15.44 -8.45
C GLU A 60 -15.26 -15.73 -9.46
N ILE A 61 -14.88 -16.01 -10.71
CA ILE A 61 -15.73 -16.62 -11.74
C ILE A 61 -15.70 -18.13 -11.55
#